data_AF-A0A2M7X284-F1
#
_entry.id   AF-A0A2M7X284-F1
#
_cell.length_a   1.000
_cell.length_b   1.000
_cell.length_c   1.000
_cell.angle_alpha   90.00
_cell.angle_beta   90.00
_cell.angle_gamma   90.00
#
_symmetry.space_group_name_H-M   'P 1'
#
loop_
_entity.id
_entity.type
_entity.pdbx_description
1 polymer ?
#
loop_
_entity_poly.entity_id
_entity_poly.type
_entity_poly.pdbx_seq_one_letter_code
_entity_poly.pdbx_strand_id
1 'polypeptide(L)'
;MTSLTIVASDLQAKYGDIKNESNESKFFIKIANYGKCIHDNTQLKPISRQLRKEFKADLKPFVDSWEKFIKEWEPLAIDLISTAKKAGIKDVGPLQNELAELKQKIKKPSFSYELDEIYGYIRPYNEVILKFKNAGKIALISKKHLVKDNNQLTKLDLLYRNASAEWDRFKTLREVSDWRSLDQIMRLYYGMYGGKGKEHYFNSNDAIDSIYEYYMSQISRGERPVDSFLKRHVYEEYLDKLHKYLLPRIEELAQNSTNNKITIDRKKSSTEFHLSINDREIRVNDYLIAKPHAVGSNHDFLEEITKRTPGSQIKRDNLPPDLQKEIGTKSFIKILNALGFTGEITKAFFYKVDANSLYFSGNTVKREQLIKSGINVRLFIKQLEAADAKYHPD
;
A
#
# COMPACT_ATOMS: atom_id res chain seq x y z
N MET A 1 -14.71 13.03 -12.57
CA MET A 1 -13.63 12.84 -11.58
C MET A 1 -13.26 14.22 -11.06
N THR A 2 -13.26 14.41 -9.75
CA THR A 2 -12.79 15.67 -9.12
C THR A 2 -11.30 15.83 -9.41
N SER A 3 -10.82 17.07 -9.67
CA SER A 3 -9.39 17.33 -9.84
C SER A 3 -8.69 17.27 -8.49
N LEU A 4 -7.46 16.73 -8.41
CA LEU A 4 -6.64 16.73 -7.19
C LEU A 4 -6.46 18.15 -6.60
N THR A 5 -6.43 19.18 -7.45
CA THR A 5 -6.39 20.59 -7.01
C THR A 5 -7.65 21.01 -6.25
N ILE A 6 -8.82 20.53 -6.69
CA ILE A 6 -10.09 20.77 -5.98
C ILE A 6 -10.06 20.05 -4.64
N VAL A 7 -9.55 18.81 -4.60
CA VAL A 7 -9.41 18.05 -3.35
C VAL A 7 -8.50 18.77 -2.35
N ALA A 8 -7.36 19.29 -2.80
CA ALA A 8 -6.44 20.07 -1.96
C ALA A 8 -7.14 21.32 -1.40
N SER A 9 -7.81 22.08 -2.27
CA SER A 9 -8.55 23.29 -1.88
C SER A 9 -9.67 22.99 -0.88
N ASP A 10 -10.43 21.91 -1.09
CA ASP A 10 -11.51 21.48 -0.21
C ASP A 10 -10.99 21.09 1.18
N LEU A 11 -9.87 20.35 1.24
CA LEU A 11 -9.23 20.00 2.50
C LEU A 11 -8.67 21.24 3.21
N GLN A 12 -8.07 22.19 2.48
CA GLN A 12 -7.57 23.45 3.02
C GLN A 12 -8.72 24.28 3.64
N ALA A 13 -9.83 24.41 2.93
CA ALA A 13 -11.01 25.14 3.43
C ALA A 13 -11.56 24.48 4.69
N LYS A 14 -11.75 23.15 4.68
CA LYS A 14 -12.21 22.39 5.85
C LYS A 14 -11.27 22.53 7.04
N TYR A 15 -9.96 22.50 6.81
CA TYR A 15 -8.96 22.70 7.85
C TYR A 15 -9.12 24.07 8.53
N GLY A 16 -9.21 25.15 7.74
CA GLY A 16 -9.48 26.50 8.26
C GLY A 16 -10.79 26.59 9.05
N ASP A 17 -11.86 26.01 8.51
CA ASP A 17 -13.18 25.98 9.17
C ASP A 17 -13.19 25.24 10.51
N ILE A 18 -12.35 24.21 10.66
CA ILE A 18 -12.18 23.47 11.92
C ILE A 18 -11.39 24.30 12.93
N LYS A 19 -10.28 24.91 12.52
CA LYS A 19 -9.42 25.71 13.43
C LYS A 19 -10.17 26.89 14.04
N ASN A 20 -11.15 27.44 13.34
CA ASN A 20 -11.97 28.55 13.80
C ASN A 20 -13.26 28.13 14.55
N GLU A 21 -13.49 26.83 14.75
CA GLU A 21 -14.71 26.34 15.42
C GLU A 21 -14.57 26.42 16.94
N SER A 22 -15.38 27.25 17.60
CA SER A 22 -15.38 27.40 19.06
C SER A 22 -16.27 26.39 19.77
N ASN A 23 -17.30 25.85 19.12
CA ASN A 23 -18.18 24.85 19.72
C ASN A 23 -17.55 23.46 19.66
N GLU A 24 -17.39 22.82 20.81
CA GLU A 24 -16.69 21.54 20.95
C GLU A 24 -17.34 20.38 20.17
N SER A 25 -18.66 20.24 20.22
CA SER A 25 -19.35 19.19 19.46
C SER A 25 -19.25 19.43 17.94
N LYS A 26 -19.42 20.69 17.50
CA LYS A 26 -19.23 21.06 16.09
C LYS A 26 -17.79 20.85 15.63
N PHE A 27 -16.81 21.09 16.49
CA PHE A 27 -15.40 20.87 16.20
C PHE A 27 -15.16 19.39 15.83
N PHE A 28 -15.62 18.46 16.66
CA PHE A 28 -15.48 17.02 16.37
C PHE A 28 -16.29 16.60 15.13
N ILE A 29 -17.51 17.12 14.93
CA ILE A 29 -18.29 16.85 13.71
C ILE A 29 -17.53 17.31 12.46
N LYS A 30 -16.90 18.49 12.50
CA LYS A 30 -16.13 19.00 11.37
C LYS A 30 -14.88 18.15 11.11
N ILE A 31 -14.18 17.65 12.14
CA ILE A 31 -13.08 16.69 11.96
C ILE A 31 -13.58 15.37 11.35
N ALA A 32 -14.72 14.85 11.81
CA ALA A 32 -15.29 13.63 11.24
C ALA A 32 -15.62 13.82 9.74
N ASN A 33 -16.11 15.00 9.35
CA ASN A 33 -16.31 15.38 7.95
C ASN A 33 -14.99 15.54 7.17
N TYR A 34 -13.90 15.96 7.82
CA TYR A 34 -12.57 15.96 7.23
C TYR A 34 -12.10 14.52 6.94
N GLY A 35 -12.27 13.61 7.89
CA GLY A 35 -12.03 12.16 7.71
C GLY A 35 -12.87 11.56 6.58
N LYS A 36 -14.16 11.93 6.51
CA LYS A 36 -15.06 11.55 5.41
C LYS A 36 -14.52 12.00 4.05
N CYS A 37 -14.05 13.24 3.94
CA CYS A 37 -13.47 13.78 2.72
C CYS A 37 -12.26 12.94 2.26
N ILE A 38 -11.41 12.52 3.18
CA ILE A 38 -10.29 11.61 2.90
C ILE A 38 -10.79 10.24 2.43
N HIS A 39 -11.79 9.68 3.11
CA HIS A 39 -12.32 8.35 2.84
C HIS A 39 -13.00 8.23 1.47
N ASP A 40 -13.90 9.18 1.18
CA ASP A 40 -14.75 9.16 -0.02
C ASP A 40 -13.95 9.48 -1.29
N ASN A 41 -12.81 10.16 -1.14
CA ASN A 41 -12.01 10.57 -2.28
C ASN A 41 -11.07 9.45 -2.74
N THR A 42 -11.41 8.84 -3.89
CA THR A 42 -10.63 7.75 -4.49
C THR A 42 -9.20 8.14 -4.82
N GLN A 43 -8.93 9.42 -5.09
CA GLN A 43 -7.59 9.92 -5.43
C GLN A 43 -6.68 9.99 -4.21
N LEU A 44 -7.23 10.01 -2.99
CA LEU A 44 -6.46 10.00 -1.74
C LEU A 44 -6.15 8.59 -1.24
N LYS A 45 -6.76 7.55 -1.84
CA LYS A 45 -6.50 6.15 -1.48
C LYS A 45 -5.02 5.74 -1.54
N PRO A 46 -4.20 6.17 -2.51
CA PRO A 46 -2.77 5.85 -2.52
C PRO A 46 -2.04 6.36 -1.27
N ILE A 47 -2.30 7.61 -0.88
CA ILE A 47 -1.69 8.24 0.30
C ILE A 47 -2.15 7.52 1.58
N SER A 48 -3.45 7.26 1.72
CA SER A 48 -4.00 6.52 2.86
C SER A 48 -3.47 5.08 2.94
N ARG A 49 -3.26 4.41 1.81
CA ARG A 49 -2.64 3.08 1.76
C ARG A 49 -1.18 3.11 2.21
N GLN A 50 -0.45 4.15 1.84
CA GLN A 50 0.94 4.33 2.26
C GLN A 50 1.05 4.47 3.79
N LEU A 51 0.23 5.35 4.39
CA LEU A 51 0.16 5.49 5.85
C LEU A 51 -0.21 4.16 6.56
N ARG A 52 -1.12 3.36 5.97
CA ARG A 52 -1.43 2.01 6.50
C ARG A 52 -0.27 1.02 6.38
N LYS A 53 0.59 1.15 5.36
CA LYS A 53 1.80 0.32 5.25
C LYS A 53 2.80 0.69 6.33
N GLU A 54 2.98 1.99 6.59
CA GLU A 54 3.84 2.50 7.66
C GLU A 54 3.38 2.00 9.03
N PHE A 55 2.09 2.08 9.33
CA PHE A 55 1.52 1.49 10.55
C PHE A 55 1.91 0.00 10.72
N LYS A 56 1.74 -0.80 9.66
CA LYS A 56 2.09 -2.23 9.70
C LYS A 56 3.59 -2.45 9.90
N ALA A 57 4.42 -1.60 9.30
CA ALA A 57 5.87 -1.68 9.44
C ALA A 57 6.31 -1.33 10.87
N ASP A 58 5.76 -0.26 11.46
CA ASP A 58 6.04 0.17 12.83
C ASP A 58 5.55 -0.85 13.86
N LEU A 59 4.41 -1.49 13.60
CA LEU A 59 3.81 -2.48 14.49
C LEU A 59 4.54 -3.84 14.46
N LYS A 60 5.20 -4.16 13.35
CA LYS A 60 5.78 -5.49 13.10
C LYS A 60 6.78 -5.96 14.18
N PRO A 61 7.75 -5.16 14.64
CA PRO A 61 8.71 -5.59 15.66
C PRO A 61 8.03 -6.02 16.97
N PHE A 62 6.97 -5.31 17.35
CA PHE A 62 6.17 -5.65 18.51
C PHE A 62 5.43 -6.97 18.31
N VAL A 63 4.73 -7.14 17.19
CA VAL A 63 4.00 -8.38 16.85
C VAL A 63 4.94 -9.59 16.85
N ASP A 64 6.11 -9.47 16.21
CA ASP A 64 7.09 -10.56 16.15
C ASP A 64 7.59 -10.96 17.55
N SER A 65 7.82 -9.97 18.42
CA SER A 65 8.26 -10.19 19.80
C SER A 65 7.16 -10.79 20.68
N TRP A 66 5.92 -10.35 20.47
CA TRP A 66 4.74 -10.87 21.14
C TRP A 66 4.49 -12.34 20.78
N GLU A 67 4.46 -12.66 19.49
CA GLU A 67 4.25 -14.03 19.00
C GLU A 67 5.33 -14.97 19.54
N LYS A 68 6.59 -14.52 19.57
CA LYS A 68 7.69 -15.27 20.18
C LYS A 68 7.47 -15.50 21.67
N PHE A 69 7.03 -14.48 22.41
CA PHE A 69 6.72 -14.62 23.83
C PHE A 69 5.60 -15.65 24.06
N ILE A 70 4.47 -15.54 23.36
CA ILE A 70 3.31 -16.42 23.51
C ILE A 70 3.68 -17.88 23.17
N LYS A 71 4.43 -18.08 22.09
CA LYS A 71 4.89 -19.42 21.66
C LYS A 71 5.68 -20.16 22.75
N GLU A 72 6.46 -19.43 23.55
CA GLU A 72 7.23 -20.00 24.67
C GLU A 72 6.41 -20.05 25.97
N TRP A 73 5.56 -19.04 26.20
CA TRP A 73 4.72 -18.94 27.39
C TRP A 73 3.70 -20.07 27.47
N GLU A 74 2.99 -20.38 26.39
CA GLU A 74 1.87 -21.33 26.39
C GLU A 74 2.26 -22.75 26.88
N PRO A 75 3.28 -23.43 26.31
CA PRO A 75 3.68 -24.75 26.79
C PRO A 75 4.18 -24.72 28.24
N LEU A 76 4.84 -23.63 28.65
CA LEU A 76 5.28 -23.46 30.05
C LEU A 76 4.10 -23.23 30.98
N ALA A 77 3.08 -22.45 30.60
CA ALA A 77 1.90 -22.24 31.42
C ALA A 77 1.12 -23.55 31.62
N ILE A 78 0.98 -24.36 30.56
CA ILE A 78 0.37 -25.70 30.63
C ILE A 78 1.14 -26.62 31.59
N ASP A 79 2.47 -26.68 31.47
CA ASP A 79 3.34 -27.48 32.35
C ASP A 79 3.24 -27.00 33.81
N LEU A 80 3.22 -25.67 34.04
CA LEU A 80 3.11 -25.07 35.36
C LEU A 80 1.78 -25.41 36.02
N ILE A 81 0.66 -25.32 35.31
CA ILE A 81 -0.68 -25.69 35.80
C ILE A 81 -0.74 -27.18 36.15
N SER A 82 -0.22 -28.04 35.26
CA SER A 82 -0.19 -29.49 35.48
C SER A 82 0.65 -29.86 36.70
N THR A 83 1.82 -29.24 36.84
CA THR A 83 2.73 -29.46 37.96
C THR A 83 2.13 -28.92 39.26
N ALA A 84 1.47 -27.77 39.24
CA ALA A 84 0.77 -27.20 40.39
C ALA A 84 -0.31 -28.15 40.91
N LYS A 85 -1.11 -28.74 40.01
CA LYS A 85 -2.12 -29.75 40.35
C LYS A 85 -1.51 -30.97 41.04
N LYS A 86 -0.43 -31.53 40.47
CA LYS A 86 0.27 -32.70 41.04
C LYS A 86 0.91 -32.39 42.40
N ALA A 87 1.44 -31.19 42.55
CA ALA A 87 2.09 -30.72 43.76
C ALA A 87 1.10 -30.30 44.87
N GLY A 88 -0.20 -30.29 44.59
CA GLY A 88 -1.22 -29.82 45.53
C GLY A 88 -1.17 -28.30 45.80
N ILE A 89 -0.61 -27.52 44.86
CA ILE A 89 -0.67 -26.06 44.87
C ILE A 89 -2.10 -25.65 44.49
N LYS A 90 -2.77 -24.91 45.39
CA LYS A 90 -4.17 -24.51 45.25
C LYS A 90 -4.29 -22.98 45.09
N ASP A 91 -5.38 -22.53 44.49
CA ASP A 91 -5.79 -21.12 44.48
C ASP A 91 -6.44 -20.76 45.83
N VAL A 92 -5.63 -20.52 46.86
CA VAL A 92 -6.08 -20.07 48.20
C VAL A 92 -5.22 -18.91 48.68
N GLY A 93 -5.85 -17.94 49.36
CA GLY A 93 -5.19 -16.74 49.91
C GLY A 93 -5.53 -15.44 49.17
N PRO A 94 -4.86 -14.31 49.50
CA PRO A 94 -5.11 -12.98 48.91
C PRO A 94 -4.76 -12.87 47.41
N LEU A 95 -4.08 -13.89 46.88
CA LEU A 95 -3.74 -14.10 45.49
C LEU A 95 -4.52 -15.33 45.01
N GLN A 96 -5.83 -15.17 44.88
CA GLN A 96 -6.74 -16.21 44.40
C GLN A 96 -6.95 -16.02 42.90
N ASN A 97 -7.02 -17.15 42.17
CA ASN A 97 -7.39 -17.29 40.76
C ASN A 97 -6.27 -17.31 39.71
N GLU A 98 -4.98 -17.31 40.05
CA GLU A 98 -3.92 -17.27 39.03
C GLU A 98 -3.88 -18.53 38.17
N LEU A 99 -4.13 -19.72 38.75
CA LEU A 99 -4.26 -20.93 37.93
C LEU A 99 -5.52 -20.87 37.04
N ALA A 100 -6.58 -20.21 37.47
CA ALA A 100 -7.77 -19.98 36.66
C ALA A 100 -7.52 -18.96 35.54
N GLU A 101 -6.81 -17.87 35.82
CA GLU A 101 -6.39 -16.85 34.85
C GLU A 101 -5.49 -17.45 33.77
N LEU A 102 -4.47 -18.24 34.15
CA LEU A 102 -3.63 -18.95 33.18
C LEU A 102 -4.46 -19.88 32.28
N LYS A 103 -5.39 -20.66 32.86
CA LYS A 103 -6.30 -21.52 32.09
C LYS A 103 -7.18 -20.73 31.14
N GLN A 104 -7.67 -19.57 31.56
CA GLN A 104 -8.50 -18.70 30.74
C GLN A 104 -7.71 -18.14 29.56
N LYS A 105 -6.48 -17.66 29.81
CA LYS A 105 -5.58 -17.14 28.78
C LYS A 105 -5.12 -18.20 27.78
N ILE A 106 -4.94 -19.45 28.21
CA ILE A 106 -4.67 -20.58 27.30
C ILE A 106 -5.88 -20.87 26.40
N LYS A 107 -7.12 -20.82 26.94
CA LYS A 107 -8.33 -21.11 26.15
C LYS A 107 -8.64 -20.02 25.12
N LYS A 108 -8.21 -18.80 25.38
CA LYS A 108 -8.43 -17.64 24.52
C LYS A 108 -7.12 -16.84 24.44
N PRO A 109 -6.13 -17.30 23.65
CA PRO A 109 -5.00 -16.47 23.33
C PRO A 109 -5.52 -15.31 22.47
N SER A 110 -5.70 -14.15 23.09
CA SER A 110 -6.03 -12.92 22.39
C SER A 110 -4.76 -12.12 22.15
N PHE A 111 -4.71 -11.48 21.00
CA PHE A 111 -3.78 -10.39 20.73
C PHE A 111 -4.62 -9.12 20.63
N SER A 112 -4.37 -8.20 21.54
CA SER A 112 -4.92 -6.87 21.61
C SER A 112 -3.77 -5.88 21.75
N TYR A 113 -4.00 -4.67 21.25
CA TYR A 113 -3.03 -3.58 21.33
C TYR A 113 -3.14 -2.83 22.66
N GLU A 114 -3.53 -3.52 23.74
CA GLU A 114 -3.69 -2.94 25.06
C GLU A 114 -2.47 -3.19 25.94
N LEU A 115 -2.08 -2.15 26.67
CA LEU A 115 -0.87 -2.07 27.50
C LEU A 115 -0.73 -3.21 28.51
N ASP A 116 -1.86 -3.73 28.96
CA ASP A 116 -1.94 -4.67 30.08
C ASP A 116 -1.96 -6.13 29.64
N GLU A 117 -2.05 -6.40 28.33
CA GLU A 117 -2.26 -7.78 27.92
C GLU A 117 -1.04 -8.65 28.20
N ILE A 118 0.18 -8.23 27.82
CA ILE A 118 1.41 -8.98 28.13
C ILE A 118 1.56 -9.19 29.65
N TYR A 119 1.29 -8.13 30.41
CA TYR A 119 1.37 -8.21 31.86
C TYR A 119 0.39 -9.25 32.43
N GLY A 120 -0.80 -9.34 31.85
CA GLY A 120 -1.80 -10.37 32.16
C GLY A 120 -1.37 -11.81 31.87
N TYR A 121 -0.34 -12.04 31.04
CA TYR A 121 0.25 -13.37 30.84
C TYR A 121 1.36 -13.67 31.85
N ILE A 122 2.24 -12.71 32.13
CA ILE A 122 3.42 -12.93 32.98
C ILE A 122 3.10 -12.86 34.48
N ARG A 123 2.18 -11.97 34.89
CA ARG A 123 1.82 -11.78 36.30
C ARG A 123 1.31 -13.08 36.94
N PRO A 124 0.21 -13.71 36.46
CA PRO A 124 -0.29 -14.94 37.08
C PRO A 124 0.72 -16.09 36.98
N TYR A 125 1.58 -16.11 35.95
CA TYR A 125 2.64 -17.09 35.83
C TYR A 125 3.68 -16.96 36.96
N ASN A 126 4.16 -15.74 37.22
CA ASN A 126 5.13 -15.45 38.27
C ASN A 126 4.56 -15.69 39.67
N GLU A 127 3.29 -15.36 39.88
CA GLU A 127 2.60 -15.60 41.15
C GLU A 127 2.48 -17.11 41.46
N VAL A 128 2.20 -17.94 40.46
CA VAL A 128 2.19 -19.40 40.66
C VAL A 128 3.60 -19.92 41.01
N ILE A 129 4.66 -19.39 40.39
CA ILE A 129 6.05 -19.72 40.77
C ILE A 129 6.34 -19.32 42.22
N LEU A 130 5.87 -18.15 42.67
CA LEU A 130 6.00 -17.71 44.05
C LEU A 130 5.28 -18.65 45.01
N LYS A 131 4.10 -19.17 44.64
CA LYS A 131 3.41 -20.21 45.43
C LYS A 131 4.24 -21.50 45.56
N PHE A 132 4.93 -21.93 44.50
CA PHE A 132 5.88 -23.06 44.60
C PHE A 132 7.02 -22.77 45.56
N LYS A 133 7.57 -21.54 45.54
CA LYS A 133 8.62 -21.11 46.46
C LYS A 133 8.14 -21.14 47.92
N ASN A 134 6.98 -20.54 48.19
CA ASN A 134 6.39 -20.45 49.53
C ASN A 134 6.00 -21.82 50.09
N ALA A 135 5.61 -22.76 49.22
CA ALA A 135 5.32 -24.13 49.60
C ALA A 135 6.57 -25.02 49.78
N GLY A 136 7.78 -24.50 49.58
CA GLY A 136 9.02 -25.30 49.63
C GLY A 136 9.15 -26.31 48.48
N LYS A 137 8.43 -26.11 47.38
CA LYS A 137 8.31 -27.06 46.25
C LYS A 137 8.97 -26.56 44.96
N ILE A 138 9.83 -25.54 45.04
CA ILE A 138 10.45 -24.90 43.87
C ILE A 138 11.27 -25.88 43.00
N ALA A 139 11.83 -26.93 43.60
CA ALA A 139 12.58 -27.97 42.91
C ALA A 139 11.76 -28.71 41.84
N LEU A 140 10.42 -28.73 41.98
CA LEU A 140 9.52 -29.36 41.00
C LEU A 140 9.47 -28.61 39.67
N ILE A 141 9.79 -27.31 39.66
CA ILE A 141 9.66 -26.44 38.50
C ILE A 141 10.98 -25.80 38.05
N SER A 142 12.02 -25.82 38.89
CA SER A 142 13.27 -25.08 38.65
C SER A 142 13.97 -25.41 37.32
N LYS A 143 14.02 -26.68 36.90
CA LYS A 143 14.65 -27.08 35.62
C LYS A 143 13.98 -26.45 34.39
N LYS A 144 12.65 -26.33 34.40
CA LYS A 144 11.86 -25.89 33.25
C LYS A 144 11.53 -24.41 33.28
N HIS A 145 11.25 -23.85 34.46
CA HIS A 145 10.66 -22.52 34.59
C HIS A 145 11.66 -21.44 35.04
N LEU A 146 12.77 -21.81 35.66
CA LEU A 146 13.75 -20.87 36.22
C LEU A 146 15.07 -20.86 35.44
N VAL A 147 15.79 -19.74 35.53
CA VAL A 147 17.17 -19.61 35.05
C VAL A 147 18.12 -20.17 36.10
N LYS A 148 19.03 -21.07 35.69
CA LYS A 148 19.94 -21.87 36.54
C LYS A 148 20.70 -21.06 37.60
N ASP A 149 21.13 -19.85 37.24
CA ASP A 149 22.05 -19.06 38.05
C ASP A 149 21.37 -18.01 38.94
N ASN A 150 20.04 -17.90 38.90
CA ASN A 150 19.37 -16.82 39.63
C ASN A 150 18.11 -17.19 40.40
N ASN A 151 17.44 -18.33 40.17
CA ASN A 151 16.22 -18.82 40.89
C ASN A 151 15.07 -17.81 41.18
N GLN A 152 15.22 -16.57 40.75
CA GLN A 152 14.32 -15.42 40.89
C GLN A 152 13.84 -14.96 39.52
N LEU A 153 14.66 -15.18 38.47
CA LEU A 153 14.26 -14.94 37.09
C LEU A 153 13.62 -16.18 36.47
N THR A 154 12.46 -15.98 35.87
CA THR A 154 11.81 -16.99 35.03
C THR A 154 12.46 -17.02 33.66
N LYS A 155 12.36 -18.15 32.96
CA LYS A 155 12.80 -18.24 31.56
C LYS A 155 12.03 -17.30 30.62
N LEU A 156 10.84 -16.86 31.03
CA LEU A 156 10.00 -15.97 30.26
C LEU A 156 10.35 -14.49 30.46
N ASP A 157 11.06 -14.12 31.53
CA ASP A 157 11.31 -12.71 31.87
C ASP A 157 12.06 -11.96 30.76
N LEU A 158 13.02 -12.60 30.09
CA LEU A 158 13.74 -11.96 28.98
C LEU A 158 12.82 -11.72 27.78
N LEU A 159 11.98 -12.70 27.43
CA LEU A 159 11.02 -12.57 26.33
C LEU A 159 9.95 -11.53 26.64
N TYR A 160 9.46 -11.51 27.87
CA TYR A 160 8.55 -10.49 28.39
C TYR A 160 9.16 -9.09 28.28
N ARG A 161 10.38 -8.89 28.80
CA ARG A 161 11.08 -7.59 28.72
C ARG A 161 11.27 -7.12 27.29
N ASN A 162 11.62 -8.02 26.38
CA ASN A 162 11.79 -7.69 24.97
C ASN A 162 10.46 -7.27 24.33
N ALA A 163 9.39 -8.04 24.53
CA ALA A 163 8.06 -7.68 24.01
C ALA A 163 7.55 -6.36 24.61
N SER A 164 7.78 -6.14 25.91
CA SER A 164 7.43 -4.89 26.60
C SER A 164 8.22 -3.70 26.04
N ALA A 165 9.52 -3.87 25.78
CA ALA A 165 10.34 -2.80 25.22
C ALA A 165 9.91 -2.44 23.79
N GLU A 166 9.61 -3.43 22.94
CA GLU A 166 9.09 -3.15 21.59
C GLU A 166 7.70 -2.51 21.64
N TRP A 167 6.88 -2.84 22.63
CA TRP A 167 5.62 -2.14 22.87
C TRP A 167 5.83 -0.68 23.26
N ASP A 168 6.75 -0.39 24.19
CA ASP A 168 7.10 0.97 24.59
C ASP A 168 7.64 1.80 23.42
N ARG A 169 8.47 1.18 22.58
CA ARG A 169 8.94 1.76 21.33
C ARG A 169 7.80 2.06 20.38
N PHE A 170 6.90 1.11 20.15
CA PHE A 170 5.75 1.28 19.28
C PHE A 170 4.81 2.39 19.78
N LYS A 171 4.56 2.50 21.09
CA LYS A 171 3.78 3.61 21.67
C LYS A 171 4.44 4.95 21.37
N THR A 172 5.74 5.05 21.58
CA THR A 172 6.49 6.29 21.30
C THR A 172 6.37 6.68 19.82
N LEU A 173 6.57 5.71 18.92
CA LEU A 173 6.40 5.91 17.47
C LEU A 173 4.97 6.31 17.09
N ARG A 174 3.97 5.66 17.71
CA ARG A 174 2.55 5.93 17.48
C ARG A 174 2.19 7.38 17.79
N GLU A 175 2.67 7.96 18.89
CA GLU A 175 2.35 9.35 19.21
C GLU A 175 2.98 10.32 18.19
N VAL A 176 4.14 9.99 17.63
CA VAL A 176 4.84 10.83 16.65
C VAL A 176 4.60 10.46 15.19
N SER A 177 3.72 9.50 14.86
CA SER A 177 3.43 9.13 13.46
C SER A 177 2.23 9.86 12.83
N ASP A 178 2.27 10.04 11.51
CA ASP A 178 1.16 10.61 10.73
C ASP A 178 0.02 9.60 10.54
N TRP A 179 0.36 8.31 10.45
CA TRP A 179 -0.64 7.25 10.31
C TRP A 179 -1.55 7.17 11.54
N ARG A 180 -1.05 7.51 12.74
CA ARG A 180 -1.87 7.58 13.94
C ARG A 180 -2.89 8.71 13.86
N SER A 181 -2.49 9.85 13.31
CA SER A 181 -3.39 10.98 13.10
C SER A 181 -4.50 10.62 12.12
N LEU A 182 -4.16 9.93 11.03
CA LEU A 182 -5.15 9.36 10.12
C LEU A 182 -6.07 8.36 10.83
N ASP A 183 -5.52 7.43 11.60
CA ASP A 183 -6.27 6.44 12.36
C ASP A 183 -7.30 7.07 13.32
N GLN A 184 -6.91 8.07 14.09
CA GLN A 184 -7.79 8.74 15.06
C GLN A 184 -8.88 9.59 14.40
N ILE A 185 -8.56 10.26 13.29
CA ILE A 185 -9.55 11.01 12.50
C ILE A 185 -10.55 10.05 11.83
N MET A 186 -10.07 8.92 11.30
CA MET A 186 -10.91 7.90 10.70
C MET A 186 -11.78 7.18 11.74
N ARG A 187 -11.28 6.95 12.95
CA ARG A 187 -12.09 6.49 14.09
C ARG A 187 -13.24 7.43 14.38
N LEU A 188 -12.98 8.74 14.44
CA LEU A 188 -14.02 9.74 14.67
C LEU A 188 -15.08 9.72 13.55
N TYR A 189 -14.64 9.65 12.30
CA TYR A 189 -15.52 9.48 11.14
C TYR A 189 -16.42 8.23 11.28
N TYR A 190 -15.82 7.06 11.48
CA TYR A 190 -16.55 5.79 11.53
C TYR A 190 -17.43 5.66 12.77
N GLY A 191 -17.03 6.21 13.92
CA GLY A 191 -17.88 6.18 15.11
C GLY A 191 -19.07 7.14 15.01
N MET A 192 -18.95 8.25 14.28
CA MET A 192 -20.08 9.17 14.05
C MET A 192 -21.03 8.72 12.95
N TYR A 193 -20.51 8.21 11.83
CA TYR A 193 -21.31 7.92 10.63
C TYR A 193 -21.54 6.43 10.39
N GLY A 194 -20.82 5.56 11.08
CA GLY A 194 -20.83 4.13 10.81
C GLY A 194 -20.31 3.78 9.41
N GLY A 195 -20.81 2.68 8.85
CA GLY A 195 -20.52 2.26 7.48
C GLY A 195 -19.48 1.16 7.34
N LYS A 196 -19.26 0.73 6.09
CA LYS A 196 -18.33 -0.36 5.75
C LYS A 196 -16.89 0.06 6.05
N GLY A 197 -16.15 -0.80 6.76
CA GLY A 197 -14.78 -0.53 7.16
C GLY A 197 -14.62 -0.03 8.60
N LYS A 198 -15.73 0.15 9.35
CA LYS A 198 -15.72 0.48 10.78
C LYS A 198 -14.94 -0.57 11.59
N GLU A 199 -15.03 -1.83 11.19
CA GLU A 199 -14.34 -2.98 11.79
C GLU A 199 -12.81 -2.88 11.76
N HIS A 200 -12.23 -1.99 10.94
CA HIS A 200 -10.79 -1.73 10.93
C HIS A 200 -10.35 -0.78 12.04
N TYR A 201 -11.29 -0.07 12.67
CA TYR A 201 -11.04 1.02 13.60
C TYR A 201 -11.60 0.74 15.00
N PHE A 202 -12.63 -0.11 15.06
CA PHE A 202 -13.31 -0.52 16.29
C PHE A 202 -13.31 -2.04 16.40
N ASN A 203 -12.95 -2.53 17.58
CA ASN A 203 -13.13 -3.91 18.01
C ASN A 203 -14.37 -3.98 18.91
N SER A 204 -15.44 -4.63 18.45
CA SER A 204 -16.73 -4.65 19.14
C SER A 204 -16.72 -5.32 20.53
N ASN A 205 -15.66 -6.05 20.86
CA ASN A 205 -15.49 -6.70 22.17
C ASN A 205 -14.61 -5.88 23.13
N ASP A 206 -14.24 -4.66 22.73
CA ASP A 206 -13.34 -3.78 23.47
C ASP A 206 -14.15 -2.72 24.24
N ALA A 207 -13.88 -2.60 25.53
CA ALA A 207 -14.60 -1.69 26.42
C ALA A 207 -14.28 -0.22 26.10
N ILE A 208 -13.04 0.08 25.69
CA ILE A 208 -12.61 1.42 25.30
C ILE A 208 -13.33 1.82 24.02
N ASP A 209 -13.48 0.91 23.07
CA ASP A 209 -14.20 1.18 21.81
C ASP A 209 -15.69 1.42 22.05
N SER A 210 -16.30 0.68 22.98
CA SER A 210 -17.68 0.93 23.41
C SER A 210 -17.84 2.33 24.02
N ILE A 211 -16.85 2.80 24.78
CA ILE A 211 -16.84 4.15 25.34
C ILE A 211 -16.70 5.21 24.22
N TYR A 212 -15.79 5.01 23.27
CA TYR A 212 -15.66 5.91 22.12
C TYR A 212 -16.94 5.99 21.31
N GLU A 213 -17.57 4.86 21.00
CA GLU A 213 -18.83 4.80 20.26
C GLU A 213 -19.94 5.56 21.00
N TYR A 214 -20.03 5.41 22.32
CA TYR A 214 -20.97 6.17 23.14
C TYR A 214 -20.75 7.68 22.99
N TYR A 215 -19.53 8.18 23.21
CA TYR A 215 -19.26 9.63 23.11
C TYR A 215 -19.46 10.16 21.69
N MET A 216 -19.06 9.42 20.66
CA MET A 216 -19.26 9.82 19.26
C MET A 216 -20.75 9.86 18.89
N SER A 217 -21.57 8.97 19.46
CA SER A 217 -23.03 9.00 19.31
C SER A 217 -23.68 10.21 19.99
N GLN A 218 -23.18 10.65 21.15
CA GLN A 218 -23.65 11.87 21.80
C GLN A 218 -23.30 13.10 20.95
N ILE A 219 -22.06 13.17 20.47
CA ILE A 219 -21.60 14.30 19.63
C ILE A 219 -22.38 14.37 18.33
N SER A 220 -22.69 13.23 17.68
CA SER A 220 -23.45 13.24 16.41
C SER A 220 -24.88 13.77 16.58
N ARG A 221 -25.44 13.74 17.79
CA ARG A 221 -26.71 14.35 18.17
C ARG A 221 -26.59 15.83 18.56
N GLY A 222 -25.39 16.40 18.49
CA GLY A 222 -25.11 17.79 18.88
C GLY A 222 -25.01 17.99 20.39
N GLU A 223 -24.98 16.91 21.17
CA GLU A 223 -24.85 16.99 22.63
C GLU A 223 -23.41 17.36 22.99
N ARG A 224 -23.24 18.15 24.06
CA ARG A 224 -21.90 18.45 24.60
C ARG A 224 -21.44 17.26 25.44
N PRO A 225 -20.33 16.60 25.10
CA PRO A 225 -19.89 15.47 25.88
C PRO A 225 -19.25 15.97 27.18
N VAL A 226 -19.94 15.78 28.31
CA VAL A 226 -19.38 16.05 29.65
C VAL A 226 -18.33 14.99 29.95
N ASP A 227 -17.13 15.39 30.37
CA ASP A 227 -16.00 14.51 30.69
C ASP A 227 -15.66 13.49 29.60
N SER A 228 -15.59 13.97 28.36
CA SER A 228 -15.32 13.10 27.22
C SER A 228 -13.89 12.55 27.20
N PHE A 229 -13.74 11.31 26.71
CA PHE A 229 -12.46 10.72 26.33
C PHE A 229 -11.84 11.43 25.10
N LEU A 230 -12.65 12.19 24.36
CA LEU A 230 -12.24 12.96 23.19
C LEU A 230 -11.72 14.33 23.64
N LYS A 231 -10.39 14.48 23.71
CA LYS A 231 -9.78 15.75 24.10
C LYS A 231 -9.56 16.63 22.87
N ARG A 232 -10.15 17.84 22.88
CA ARG A 232 -10.03 18.80 21.77
C ARG A 232 -8.59 19.04 21.33
N HIS A 233 -7.70 19.40 22.27
CA HIS A 233 -6.30 19.72 21.96
C HIS A 233 -5.55 18.55 21.30
N VAL A 234 -5.85 17.30 21.69
CA VAL A 234 -5.28 16.09 21.08
C VAL A 234 -5.73 15.96 19.62
N TYR A 235 -7.02 16.19 19.34
CA TYR A 235 -7.54 16.14 17.98
C TYR A 235 -7.12 17.33 17.11
N GLU A 236 -6.85 18.50 17.71
CA GLU A 236 -6.22 19.62 17.00
C GLU A 236 -4.81 19.24 16.52
N GLU A 237 -4.02 18.58 17.38
CA GLU A 237 -2.69 18.09 17.01
C GLU A 237 -2.76 17.05 15.89
N TYR A 238 -3.65 16.05 16.01
CA TYR A 238 -3.85 15.05 14.95
C TYR A 238 -4.29 15.69 13.63
N LEU A 239 -5.19 16.66 13.67
CA LEU A 239 -5.62 17.38 12.47
C LEU A 239 -4.47 18.15 11.84
N ASP A 240 -3.74 18.95 12.61
CA ASP A 240 -2.63 19.78 12.13
C ASP A 240 -1.55 18.92 11.47
N LYS A 241 -1.21 17.81 12.11
CA LYS A 241 -0.20 16.88 11.62
C LYS A 241 -0.63 16.16 10.35
N LEU A 242 -1.83 15.58 10.34
CA LEU A 242 -2.35 14.92 9.15
C LEU A 242 -2.50 15.89 7.98
N HIS A 243 -2.97 17.11 8.24
CA HIS A 243 -3.15 18.12 7.21
C HIS A 243 -1.81 18.52 6.57
N LYS A 244 -0.78 18.81 7.38
CA LYS A 244 0.59 19.09 6.92
C LYS A 244 1.20 17.92 6.15
N TYR A 245 0.86 16.68 6.51
CA TYR A 245 1.30 15.50 5.77
C TYR A 245 0.62 15.36 4.41
N LEU A 246 -0.71 15.54 4.35
CA LEU A 246 -1.53 15.30 3.17
C LEU A 246 -1.33 16.35 2.08
N LEU A 247 -1.39 17.63 2.43
CA LEU A 247 -1.49 18.71 1.44
C LEU A 247 -0.34 18.71 0.42
N PRO A 248 0.95 18.65 0.82
CA PRO A 248 2.06 18.65 -0.14
C PRO A 248 2.03 17.45 -1.09
N ARG A 249 1.61 16.28 -0.59
CA ARG A 249 1.52 15.04 -1.39
C ARG A 249 0.38 15.10 -2.39
N ILE A 250 -0.73 15.74 -2.05
CA ILE A 250 -1.84 15.95 -2.97
C ILE A 250 -1.43 16.92 -4.08
N GLU A 251 -0.75 17.99 -3.73
CA GLU A 251 -0.23 18.98 -4.69
C GLU A 251 0.79 18.37 -5.65
N GLU A 252 1.72 17.56 -5.15
CA GLU A 252 2.69 16.82 -5.97
C GLU A 252 1.99 15.88 -6.97
N LEU A 253 1.01 15.10 -6.50
CA LEU A 253 0.21 14.24 -7.37
C LEU A 253 -0.56 15.04 -8.44
N ALA A 254 -1.06 16.23 -8.09
CA ALA A 254 -1.77 17.11 -9.01
C ALA A 254 -0.85 17.65 -10.12
N GLN A 255 0.36 18.06 -9.76
CA GLN A 255 1.38 18.54 -10.69
C GLN A 255 1.82 17.45 -11.67
N ASN A 256 2.11 16.24 -11.14
CA ASN A 256 2.50 15.09 -11.96
C ASN A 256 1.41 14.68 -12.96
N SER A 257 0.14 14.71 -12.53
CA SER A 257 -1.01 14.44 -13.40
C SER A 257 -1.15 15.46 -14.52
N THR A 258 -0.87 16.73 -14.23
CA THR A 258 -0.95 17.83 -15.21
C THR A 258 0.16 17.73 -16.26
N ASN A 259 1.38 17.44 -15.82
CA ASN A 259 2.54 17.25 -16.71
C ASN A 259 2.33 16.06 -17.66
N ASN A 260 1.81 14.94 -17.16
CA ASN A 260 1.50 13.77 -17.99
C ASN A 260 0.39 14.04 -19.01
N LYS A 261 -0.66 14.78 -18.62
CA LYS A 261 -1.75 15.15 -19.54
C LYS A 261 -1.27 16.07 -20.67
N ILE A 262 -0.43 17.07 -20.37
CA ILE A 262 0.16 17.96 -21.38
C ILE A 262 0.99 17.16 -22.39
N THR A 263 1.78 16.19 -21.93
CA THR A 263 2.57 15.31 -22.80
C THR A 263 1.66 14.47 -23.69
N ILE A 264 0.60 13.86 -23.15
CA ILE A 264 -0.33 13.04 -23.93
C ILE A 264 -1.11 13.86 -24.96
N ASP A 265 -1.57 15.07 -24.60
CA ASP A 265 -2.33 15.93 -25.51
C ASP A 265 -1.43 16.45 -26.66
N ARG A 266 -0.14 16.73 -26.39
CA ARG A 266 0.85 17.01 -27.45
C ARG A 266 1.08 15.81 -28.37
N LYS A 267 1.16 14.58 -27.85
CA LYS A 267 1.29 13.38 -28.68
C LYS A 267 0.08 13.17 -29.60
N LYS A 268 -1.14 13.51 -29.15
CA LYS A 268 -2.40 13.37 -29.92
C LYS A 268 -2.62 14.44 -30.99
N SER A 269 -2.07 15.64 -30.79
CA SER A 269 -2.18 16.75 -31.74
C SER A 269 -1.07 16.79 -32.77
N SER A 270 -0.17 15.80 -32.80
CA SER A 270 0.97 15.81 -33.73
C SER A 270 0.50 15.87 -35.19
N THR A 271 1.09 16.80 -35.95
CA THR A 271 0.88 16.95 -37.39
C THR A 271 1.74 15.96 -38.18
N GLU A 272 2.81 15.45 -37.57
CA GLU A 272 3.77 14.52 -38.18
C GLU A 272 4.11 13.36 -37.23
N PHE A 273 4.35 12.19 -37.78
CA PHE A 273 4.75 10.99 -37.04
C PHE A 273 6.09 10.52 -37.57
N HIS A 274 7.12 10.58 -36.73
CA HIS A 274 8.49 10.26 -37.07
C HIS A 274 8.89 8.90 -36.51
N LEU A 275 9.25 7.97 -37.40
CA LEU A 275 9.85 6.69 -37.06
C LEU A 275 11.34 6.89 -36.78
N SER A 276 11.78 6.52 -35.59
CA SER A 276 13.19 6.53 -35.18
C SER A 276 13.59 5.18 -34.60
N ILE A 277 14.85 4.79 -34.82
CA ILE A 277 15.45 3.58 -34.28
C ILE A 277 16.69 4.02 -33.51
N ASN A 278 16.63 3.96 -32.18
CA ASN A 278 17.74 4.34 -31.28
C ASN A 278 17.95 3.24 -30.26
N ASP A 279 19.17 2.74 -30.09
CA ASP A 279 19.54 1.78 -29.03
C ASP A 279 18.56 0.58 -28.88
N ARG A 280 18.14 0.00 -30.03
CA ARG A 280 17.16 -1.12 -30.10
C ARG A 280 15.76 -0.74 -29.63
N GLU A 281 15.42 0.54 -29.67
CA GLU A 281 14.08 1.04 -29.45
C GLU A 281 13.53 1.56 -30.78
N ILE A 282 12.43 0.95 -31.21
CA ILE A 282 11.70 1.41 -32.38
C ILE A 282 10.60 2.30 -31.86
N ARG A 283 10.66 3.58 -32.22
CA ARG A 283 9.76 4.62 -31.71
C ARG A 283 9.06 5.33 -32.86
N VAL A 284 7.81 5.71 -32.63
CA VAL A 284 7.09 6.66 -33.46
C VAL A 284 6.81 7.90 -32.61
N ASN A 285 7.51 9.01 -32.87
CA ASN A 285 7.64 10.12 -31.93
C ASN A 285 8.05 9.57 -30.55
N ASP A 286 7.26 9.85 -29.53
CA ASP A 286 7.49 9.42 -28.15
C ASP A 286 6.80 8.09 -27.79
N TYR A 287 6.27 7.34 -28.78
CA TYR A 287 5.64 6.03 -28.54
C TYR A 287 6.64 4.90 -28.81
N LEU A 288 6.97 4.11 -27.80
CA LEU A 288 7.80 2.92 -27.96
C LEU A 288 6.97 1.77 -28.53
N ILE A 289 7.19 1.42 -29.81
CA ILE A 289 6.40 0.38 -30.48
C ILE A 289 7.01 -1.02 -30.36
N ALA A 290 8.34 -1.11 -30.21
CA ALA A 290 9.04 -2.36 -29.96
C ALA A 290 10.43 -2.15 -29.34
N LYS A 291 10.86 -3.13 -28.53
CA LYS A 291 12.22 -3.25 -27.97
C LYS A 291 12.81 -4.64 -28.27
N PRO A 292 13.42 -4.87 -29.45
CA PRO A 292 13.98 -6.17 -29.78
C PRO A 292 15.07 -6.59 -28.79
N HIS A 293 14.91 -7.77 -28.16
CA HIS A 293 15.79 -8.27 -27.10
C HIS A 293 17.19 -8.71 -27.57
N ALA A 294 17.48 -8.71 -28.87
CA ALA A 294 18.78 -9.04 -29.46
C ALA A 294 19.00 -8.27 -30.78
N VAL A 295 20.26 -8.15 -31.22
CA VAL A 295 20.61 -7.81 -32.62
C VAL A 295 20.18 -9.01 -33.46
N GLY A 296 18.92 -9.01 -33.86
CA GLY A 296 18.30 -10.09 -34.61
C GLY A 296 17.92 -9.57 -35.99
N SER A 297 17.89 -10.46 -36.96
CA SER A 297 17.67 -10.17 -38.38
C SER A 297 16.46 -9.30 -38.74
N ASN A 298 15.47 -9.22 -37.86
CA ASN A 298 14.33 -8.31 -38.02
C ASN A 298 14.71 -6.83 -37.78
N HIS A 299 15.57 -6.55 -36.81
CA HIS A 299 16.02 -5.19 -36.49
C HIS A 299 16.87 -4.63 -37.63
N ASP A 300 17.85 -5.42 -38.09
CA ASP A 300 18.77 -5.02 -39.16
C ASP A 300 18.03 -4.87 -40.50
N PHE A 301 16.99 -5.68 -40.71
CA PHE A 301 16.04 -5.49 -41.81
C PHE A 301 15.35 -4.11 -41.74
N LEU A 302 14.88 -3.68 -40.57
CA LEU A 302 14.23 -2.39 -40.43
C LEU A 302 15.21 -1.22 -40.62
N GLU A 303 16.41 -1.33 -40.05
CA GLU A 303 17.48 -0.33 -40.28
C GLU A 303 17.81 -0.20 -41.78
N GLU A 304 17.89 -1.32 -42.49
CA GLU A 304 18.16 -1.30 -43.93
C GLU A 304 17.02 -0.67 -44.72
N ILE A 305 15.77 -0.89 -44.32
CA ILE A 305 14.61 -0.28 -44.99
C ILE A 305 14.54 1.23 -44.74
N THR A 306 14.82 1.68 -43.51
CA THR A 306 14.75 3.11 -43.16
C THR A 306 15.81 3.98 -43.87
N LYS A 307 16.83 3.35 -44.48
CA LYS A 307 17.83 3.99 -45.36
C LYS A 307 17.35 4.15 -46.81
N ARG A 308 16.28 3.47 -47.21
CA ARG A 308 15.78 3.50 -48.60
C ARG A 308 14.94 4.75 -48.86
N THR A 309 14.90 5.16 -50.13
CA THR A 309 14.10 6.30 -50.57
C THR A 309 12.61 6.09 -50.26
N PRO A 310 11.92 7.06 -49.64
CA PRO A 310 10.47 7.00 -49.41
C PRO A 310 9.68 6.69 -50.69
N GLY A 311 8.66 5.85 -50.58
CA GLY A 311 7.81 5.38 -51.67
C GLY A 311 8.43 4.28 -52.54
N SER A 312 9.68 3.87 -52.30
CA SER A 312 10.33 2.83 -53.10
C SER A 312 9.79 1.43 -52.78
N GLN A 313 9.69 0.59 -53.82
CA GLN A 313 9.42 -0.84 -53.66
C GLN A 313 10.71 -1.56 -53.24
N ILE A 314 10.64 -2.28 -52.13
CA ILE A 314 11.72 -3.12 -51.62
C ILE A 314 11.32 -4.57 -51.87
N LYS A 315 12.06 -5.25 -52.73
CA LYS A 315 11.91 -6.69 -53.02
C LYS A 315 12.96 -7.48 -52.24
N ARG A 316 12.63 -8.71 -51.84
CA ARG A 316 13.55 -9.60 -51.10
C ARG A 316 14.91 -9.74 -51.80
N ASP A 317 14.90 -9.94 -53.11
CA ASP A 317 16.10 -10.15 -53.92
C ASP A 317 17.01 -8.89 -54.00
N ASN A 318 16.49 -7.72 -53.61
CA ASN A 318 17.21 -6.44 -53.59
C ASN A 318 17.82 -6.12 -52.20
N LEU A 319 17.62 -6.98 -51.21
CA LEU A 319 18.23 -6.83 -49.88
C LEU A 319 19.68 -7.35 -49.90
N PRO A 320 20.55 -6.88 -49.00
CA PRO A 320 21.89 -7.46 -48.83
C PRO A 320 21.85 -8.99 -48.65
N PRO A 321 22.77 -9.78 -49.24
CA PRO A 321 22.75 -11.24 -49.19
C PRO A 321 22.70 -11.82 -47.76
N ASP A 322 23.39 -11.18 -46.81
CA ASP A 322 23.38 -11.59 -45.41
C ASP A 322 21.98 -11.45 -44.80
N LEU A 323 21.30 -10.31 -45.04
CA LEU A 323 19.92 -10.10 -44.61
C LEU A 323 18.95 -11.07 -45.29
N GLN A 324 19.13 -11.37 -46.58
CA GLN A 324 18.30 -12.36 -47.28
C GLN A 324 18.39 -13.74 -46.61
N LYS A 325 19.61 -14.17 -46.24
CA LYS A 325 19.86 -15.44 -45.55
C LYS A 325 19.23 -15.45 -44.16
N GLU A 326 19.34 -14.36 -43.41
CA GLU A 326 18.88 -14.28 -42.03
C GLU A 326 17.36 -14.11 -41.86
N ILE A 327 16.70 -13.38 -42.76
CA ILE A 327 15.22 -13.30 -42.78
C ILE A 327 14.60 -14.57 -43.40
N GLY A 328 15.40 -15.35 -44.13
CA GLY A 328 15.06 -16.66 -44.67
C GLY A 328 13.81 -16.62 -45.55
N THR A 329 12.84 -17.49 -45.26
CA THR A 329 11.53 -17.58 -45.95
C THR A 329 10.40 -16.85 -45.22
N LYS A 330 10.70 -16.09 -44.15
CA LYS A 330 9.65 -15.36 -43.40
C LYS A 330 9.04 -14.29 -44.29
N SER A 331 7.72 -14.20 -44.33
CA SER A 331 7.02 -13.11 -45.03
C SER A 331 7.29 -11.77 -44.36
N PHE A 332 7.37 -10.70 -45.14
CA PHE A 332 7.64 -9.35 -44.61
C PHE A 332 6.61 -8.91 -43.56
N ILE A 333 5.33 -9.28 -43.72
CA ILE A 333 4.32 -8.98 -42.72
C ILE A 333 4.60 -9.61 -41.35
N LYS A 334 5.18 -10.83 -41.30
CA LYS A 334 5.54 -11.48 -40.03
C LYS A 334 6.70 -10.77 -39.36
N ILE A 335 7.66 -10.28 -40.16
CA ILE A 335 8.80 -9.51 -39.67
C ILE A 335 8.32 -8.17 -39.09
N LEU A 336 7.49 -7.44 -39.83
CA LEU A 336 6.90 -6.17 -39.39
C LEU A 336 6.07 -6.31 -38.12
N ASN A 337 5.22 -7.35 -38.02
CA ASN A 337 4.44 -7.61 -36.81
C ASN A 337 5.33 -7.88 -35.59
N ALA A 338 6.45 -8.60 -35.78
CA ALA A 338 7.42 -8.86 -34.70
C ALA A 338 8.15 -7.59 -34.24
N LEU A 339 8.16 -6.54 -35.08
CA LEU A 339 8.73 -5.23 -34.80
C LEU A 339 7.68 -4.21 -34.33
N GLY A 340 6.46 -4.65 -34.00
CA GLY A 340 5.40 -3.79 -33.49
C GLY A 340 4.57 -3.07 -34.57
N PHE A 341 4.91 -3.20 -35.85
CA PHE A 341 4.12 -2.64 -36.95
C PHE A 341 2.92 -3.54 -37.22
N THR A 342 1.79 -3.24 -36.58
CA THR A 342 0.52 -3.93 -36.77
C THR A 342 -0.59 -2.97 -37.18
N GLY A 343 -1.58 -3.46 -37.93
CA GLY A 343 -2.79 -2.71 -38.26
C GLY A 343 -2.52 -1.39 -39.01
N GLU A 344 -3.01 -0.28 -38.45
CA GLU A 344 -2.84 1.05 -39.02
C GLU A 344 -1.39 1.54 -38.92
N ILE A 345 -0.59 1.05 -37.95
CA ILE A 345 0.84 1.36 -37.86
C ILE A 345 1.57 0.80 -39.08
N THR A 346 1.25 -0.44 -39.47
CA THR A 346 1.79 -1.03 -40.69
C THR A 346 1.39 -0.21 -41.91
N LYS A 347 0.11 0.14 -42.07
CA LYS A 347 -0.36 0.90 -43.23
C LYS A 347 0.29 2.28 -43.34
N ALA A 348 0.56 2.93 -42.20
CA ALA A 348 1.16 4.25 -42.13
C ALA A 348 2.58 4.24 -42.73
N PHE A 349 3.42 3.32 -42.28
CA PHE A 349 4.83 3.28 -42.69
C PHE A 349 5.10 2.30 -43.84
N PHE A 350 4.18 1.38 -44.12
CA PHE A 350 4.27 0.32 -45.12
C PHE A 350 2.94 0.14 -45.86
N TYR A 351 2.60 1.07 -46.76
CA TYR A 351 1.26 1.16 -47.37
C TYR A 351 0.89 -0.02 -48.30
N LYS A 352 1.86 -0.84 -48.69
CA LYS A 352 1.64 -2.09 -49.43
C LYS A 352 2.68 -3.13 -49.02
N VAL A 353 2.23 -4.30 -48.58
CA VAL A 353 3.07 -5.41 -48.13
C VAL A 353 2.59 -6.72 -48.76
N ASP A 354 3.45 -7.32 -49.56
CA ASP A 354 3.29 -8.65 -50.16
C ASP A 354 4.21 -9.67 -49.47
N ALA A 355 4.16 -10.94 -49.89
CA ALA A 355 5.00 -11.99 -49.30
C ALA A 355 6.52 -11.70 -49.41
N ASN A 356 6.94 -11.09 -50.53
CA ASN A 356 8.34 -10.85 -50.90
C ASN A 356 8.64 -9.41 -51.33
N SER A 357 7.67 -8.50 -51.20
CA SER A 357 7.89 -7.09 -51.49
C SER A 357 7.12 -6.19 -50.54
N LEU A 358 7.64 -4.99 -50.27
CA LEU A 358 6.92 -3.96 -49.52
C LEU A 358 7.21 -2.58 -50.09
N TYR A 359 6.39 -1.60 -49.75
CA TYR A 359 6.63 -0.19 -50.04
C TYR A 359 6.77 0.58 -48.74
N PHE A 360 7.87 1.30 -48.57
CA PHE A 360 8.14 2.07 -47.36
C PHE A 360 7.74 3.54 -47.54
N SER A 361 6.84 4.06 -46.70
CA SER A 361 6.33 5.43 -46.80
C SER A 361 7.38 6.50 -46.45
N GLY A 362 8.48 6.11 -45.79
CA GLY A 362 9.51 7.02 -45.27
C GLY A 362 9.50 7.13 -43.74
N ASN A 363 10.55 7.73 -43.19
CA ASN A 363 10.70 7.90 -41.74
C ASN A 363 9.75 8.93 -41.13
N THR A 364 9.11 9.77 -41.94
CA THR A 364 8.13 10.75 -41.46
C THR A 364 6.87 10.65 -42.30
N VAL A 365 5.72 10.50 -41.63
CA VAL A 365 4.41 10.51 -42.27
C VAL A 365 3.56 11.63 -41.68
N LYS A 366 2.99 12.47 -42.55
CA LYS A 366 2.14 13.59 -42.13
C LYS A 366 0.71 13.11 -41.89
N ARG A 367 0.03 13.69 -40.91
CA ARG A 367 -1.38 13.37 -40.60
C ARG A 367 -2.30 13.48 -41.82
N GLU A 368 -2.10 14.51 -42.64
CA GLU A 368 -2.85 14.71 -43.88
C GLU A 368 -2.62 13.59 -44.90
N GLN A 369 -1.38 13.07 -44.98
CA GLN A 369 -1.05 11.95 -45.87
C GLN A 369 -1.71 10.66 -45.37
N LEU A 370 -1.75 10.42 -44.06
CA LEU A 370 -2.46 9.28 -43.49
C LEU A 370 -3.95 9.33 -43.85
N ILE A 371 -4.59 10.49 -43.71
CA ILE A 371 -6.01 10.68 -44.06
C ILE A 371 -6.23 10.44 -45.56
N LYS A 372 -5.40 11.02 -46.43
CA LYS A 372 -5.47 10.82 -47.90
C LYS A 372 -5.30 9.35 -48.29
N SER A 373 -4.48 8.60 -47.55
CA SER A 373 -4.27 7.16 -47.75
C SER A 373 -5.35 6.28 -47.11
N GLY A 374 -6.43 6.87 -46.57
CA GLY A 374 -7.54 6.13 -45.97
C GLY A 374 -7.23 5.50 -44.60
N ILE A 375 -6.16 5.95 -43.93
CA ILE A 375 -5.74 5.47 -42.62
C ILE A 375 -6.58 6.15 -41.54
N ASN A 376 -7.15 5.36 -40.63
CA ASN A 376 -7.92 5.91 -39.52
C ASN A 376 -6.97 6.43 -38.45
N VAL A 377 -6.66 7.73 -38.50
CA VAL A 377 -5.71 8.40 -37.59
C VAL A 377 -6.06 8.16 -36.11
N ARG A 378 -7.34 8.10 -35.75
CA ARG A 378 -7.77 7.83 -34.37
C ARG A 378 -7.40 6.40 -33.93
N LEU A 379 -7.58 5.42 -34.82
CA LEU A 379 -7.19 4.04 -34.55
C LEU A 379 -5.67 3.86 -34.56
N PHE A 380 -4.97 4.53 -35.47
CA PHE A 380 -3.50 4.58 -35.53
C PHE A 380 -2.89 5.05 -34.20
N ILE A 381 -3.34 6.20 -33.67
CA ILE A 381 -2.85 6.72 -32.38
C ILE A 381 -3.15 5.74 -31.24
N LYS A 382 -4.35 5.14 -31.20
CA LYS A 382 -4.68 4.13 -30.18
C LYS A 382 -3.78 2.91 -30.24
N GLN A 383 -3.36 2.49 -31.44
CA GLN A 383 -2.44 1.37 -31.61
C GLN A 383 -1.02 1.73 -31.15
N LEU A 384 -0.58 2.97 -31.38
CA LEU A 384 0.69 3.47 -30.83
C LEU A 384 0.65 3.51 -29.30
N GLU A 385 -0.42 4.04 -28.70
CA GLU A 385 -0.65 4.05 -27.24
C GLU A 385 -0.64 2.63 -26.66
N ALA A 386 -1.34 1.70 -27.31
CA ALA A 386 -1.41 0.30 -26.86
C ALA A 386 -0.06 -0.43 -26.99
N ALA A 387 0.77 -0.07 -27.97
CA ALA A 387 2.11 -0.61 -28.10
C ALA A 387 3.04 -0.08 -26.99
N ASP A 388 3.00 1.22 -26.73
CA ASP A 388 3.81 1.90 -25.70
C ASP A 388 3.49 1.40 -24.27
N ALA A 389 2.21 1.19 -23.98
CA ALA A 389 1.74 0.67 -22.70
C ALA A 389 2.26 -0.75 -22.36
N LYS A 390 2.66 -1.55 -23.37
CA LYS A 390 3.27 -2.88 -23.11
C LYS A 390 4.63 -2.79 -22.44
N TYR A 391 5.34 -1.68 -22.65
CA TYR A 391 6.69 -1.45 -22.15
C TYR A 391 6.73 -0.51 -20.94
N HIS A 392 5.62 0.21 -20.70
CA HIS A 392 5.40 1.02 -19.51
C HIS A 392 4.08 0.62 -18.84
N PRO A 393 3.98 -0.59 -18.25
CA PRO A 393 2.79 -0.98 -17.50
C PRO A 393 2.75 -0.18 -16.19
N ASP A 394 1.82 0.78 -16.11
CA ASP A 394 1.45 1.47 -14.88
C ASP A 394 0.90 0.52 -13.79
#